data_AF-A0A536DNR5-F1
#
_entry.id   AF-A0A536DNR5-F1
#
_cell.length_a   1.000
_cell.length_b   1.000
_cell.length_c   1.000
_cell.angle_alpha   90.00
_cell.angle_beta   90.00
_cell.angle_gamma   90.00
#
_symmetry.space_group_name_H-M   'P 1'
#
loop_
_entity.id
_entity.type
_entity.pdbx_description
1 polymer ?
#
loop_
_entity_poly.entity_id
_entity_poly.type
_entity_poly.pdbx_seq_one_letter_code
_entity_poly.pdbx_strand_id
1 'polypeptide(L)' 'GHLNDVEVPKVRSFEDAFHRYMESNHPEILKSIEDKKTIEPDTEEKLKAAISQFKESVPY' A
#
# COMPACT_ATOMS: atom_id res chain seq x y z
N GLY A 1 6.44 7.61 10.63
CA GLY A 1 6.60 6.93 9.34
C GLY A 1 5.95 5.57 9.39
N HIS A 2 5.16 5.21 8.38
CA HIS A 2 4.36 3.97 8.37
C HIS A 2 5.20 2.68 8.38
N LEU A 3 6.46 2.77 7.92
CA LEU A 3 7.42 1.67 7.82
C LEU A 3 8.38 1.55 9.01
N ASN A 4 8.28 2.40 10.04
CA ASN A 4 9.18 2.30 11.22
C ASN A 4 9.03 0.98 11.98
N ASP A 5 7.88 0.32 11.84
CA ASP A 5 7.55 -0.93 12.52
C ASP A 5 8.01 -2.17 11.73
N VAL A 6 8.43 -1.98 10.47
CA VAL A 6 8.85 -3.07 9.59
C VAL A 6 10.36 -3.17 9.63
N GLU A 7 10.88 -4.32 10.06
CA GLU A 7 12.32 -4.57 10.03
C GLU A 7 12.85 -4.43 8.59
N VAL A 8 13.99 -3.77 8.40
CA VAL A 8 14.67 -3.59 7.10
C VAL A 8 14.69 -4.85 6.23
N PRO A 9 15.01 -6.06 6.74
CA PRO A 9 14.95 -7.29 5.93
C PRO A 9 13.53 -7.67 5.46
N LYS A 10 12.49 -7.32 6.22
CA LYS A 10 11.08 -7.59 5.90
C LYS A 10 10.47 -6.54 4.96
N VAL A 11 11.11 -5.38 4.77
CA VAL A 11 10.61 -4.31 3.88
C VAL A 11 10.42 -4.80 2.45
N ARG A 12 11.35 -5.61 1.90
CA ARG A 12 11.19 -6.18 0.55
C ARG A 12 9.96 -7.08 0.41
N SER A 13 9.77 -7.97 1.38
CA SER A 13 8.60 -8.87 1.38
C SER A 13 7.31 -8.09 1.59
N PHE A 14 7.35 -7.05 2.42
CA PHE A 14 6.23 -6.14 2.64
C PHE A 14 5.86 -5.42 1.35
N GLU A 15 6.83 -4.88 0.61
CA GLU A 15 6.60 -4.20 -0.66
C GLU A 15 5.98 -5.12 -1.72
N ASP A 16 6.53 -6.33 -1.92
CA ASP A 16 6.00 -7.30 -2.91
C ASP A 16 4.56 -7.70 -2.57
N ALA A 17 4.30 -7.99 -1.30
CA ALA A 17 2.97 -8.38 -0.84
C ALA A 17 1.98 -7.21 -0.84
N PHE A 18 2.42 -6.00 -0.50
CA PHE A 18 1.59 -4.79 -0.61
C PHE A 18 1.23 -4.48 -2.07
N HIS A 19 2.17 -4.68 -3.00
CA HIS A 19 1.92 -4.46 -4.42
C HIS A 19 0.89 -5.45 -4.95
N ARG A 20 1.00 -6.74 -4.62
CA ARG A 20 -0.02 -7.75 -4.96
C ARG A 20 -1.37 -7.48 -4.30
N TYR A 21 -1.37 -7.02 -3.05
CA TYR A 21 -2.59 -6.64 -2.33
C TYR A 21 -3.27 -5.47 -3.03
N MET A 22 -2.52 -4.46 -3.45
CA MET A 22 -3.02 -3.32 -4.23
C MET A 22 -3.59 -3.75 -5.58
N GLU A 23 -2.89 -4.62 -6.32
CA GLU A 23 -3.39 -5.15 -7.60
C GLU A 23 -4.67 -5.97 -7.44
N SER A 24 -4.81 -6.72 -6.34
CA SER A 24 -5.94 -7.62 -6.10
C SER A 24 -7.16 -6.95 -5.45
N ASN A 25 -6.93 -6.09 -4.44
CA ASN A 25 -7.98 -5.47 -3.64
C ASN A 25 -8.29 -4.03 -4.06
N HIS A 26 -7.30 -3.31 -4.59
CA HIS A 26 -7.45 -1.88 -4.93
C HIS A 26 -6.89 -1.53 -6.32
N PRO A 27 -7.26 -2.25 -7.39
CA PRO A 27 -6.80 -1.93 -8.74
C PRO A 27 -7.28 -0.54 -9.21
N GLU A 28 -8.35 0.00 -8.60
CA GLU A 28 -8.83 1.37 -8.84
C GLU A 28 -7.80 2.43 -8.44
N ILE A 29 -7.04 2.21 -7.36
CA ILE A 29 -6.03 3.15 -6.88
C ILE A 29 -4.88 3.17 -7.88
N LEU A 30 -4.40 1.99 -8.30
CA LEU A 30 -3.36 1.85 -9.31
C LEU A 30 -3.76 2.50 -10.63
N LYS A 31 -4.99 2.25 -11.11
CA LYS A 31 -5.52 2.92 -12.30
C LYS A 31 -5.60 4.43 -12.17
N SER A 32 -6.08 4.92 -11.03
CA SER A 32 -6.19 6.37 -10.80
C SER A 32 -4.82 7.04 -10.75
N ILE A 33 -3.82 6.38 -10.13
CA ILE A 33 -2.43 6.85 -10.13
C ILE A 33 -1.83 6.81 -11.53
N GLU A 34 -2.10 5.76 -12.32
CA GLU A 34 -1.58 5.62 -13.68
C GLU A 34 -2.19 6.65 -14.65
N ASP A 35 -3.51 6.89 -14.53
CA ASP A 35 -4.26 7.82 -15.36
C ASP A 35 -3.98 9.29 -14.99
N LYS A 36 -4.08 9.63 -13.70
CA LYS A 36 -3.90 11.00 -13.23
C LYS A 36 -2.43 11.38 -13.08
N LYS A 37 -1.52 10.41 -12.98
CA LYS A 37 -0.10 10.59 -12.66
C LYS A 37 0.14 11.47 -11.41
N THR A 38 -0.87 11.57 -10.57
CA THR A 38 -0.89 12.39 -9.37
C THR A 38 -1.58 11.59 -8.28
N ILE A 39 -1.02 11.66 -7.08
CA ILE A 39 -1.68 11.09 -5.91
C ILE A 39 -2.61 12.18 -5.38
N GLU A 40 -3.87 12.08 -5.75
CA GLU A 40 -4.92 12.94 -5.19
C GLU A 40 -5.17 12.56 -3.72
N PRO A 41 -5.70 13.49 -2.91
CA PRO A 41 -5.99 13.24 -1.50
C PRO A 41 -6.91 12.02 -1.27
N ASP A 42 -7.87 11.76 -2.17
CA ASP A 42 -8.73 10.56 -2.09
C ASP A 42 -7.91 9.27 -2.22
N THR A 43 -7.04 9.19 -3.24
CA THR A 43 -6.11 8.07 -3.42
C THR A 43 -5.10 7.97 -2.29
N GLU A 44 -4.65 9.10 -1.72
CA GLU A 44 -3.74 9.09 -0.56
C GLU A 44 -4.42 8.47 0.68
N GLU A 45 -5.66 8.86 0.98
CA GLU A 45 -6.42 8.28 2.10
C GLU A 45 -6.65 6.79 1.89
N LYS A 46 -7.07 6.38 0.69
CA LYS A 46 -7.24 4.96 0.35
C LYS A 46 -5.93 4.19 0.47
N LEU A 47 -4.81 4.77 0.03
CA LEU A 47 -3.49 4.16 0.15
C LEU A 47 -3.09 4.01 1.62
N LYS A 48 -3.32 5.04 2.46
CA LYS A 48 -3.06 4.97 3.91
C LYS A 48 -3.92 3.92 4.59
N ALA A 49 -5.20 3.82 4.23
CA ALA A 49 -6.10 2.81 4.76
C ALA A 49 -5.66 1.39 4.36
N ALA A 50 -5.31 1.19 3.09
CA ALA A 50 -4.79 -0.08 2.58
C ALA A 50 -3.48 -0.48 3.27
N ILE A 51 -2.57 0.48 3.49
CA ILE A 51 -1.33 0.23 4.25
C ILE A 51 -1.67 -0.20 5.67
N SER A 52 -2.58 0.49 6.37
CA SER A 52 -2.98 0.13 7.74
C SER A 52 -3.65 -1.24 7.83
N GLN A 53 -4.56 -1.57 6.93
CA GLN A 53 -5.19 -2.91 6.88
C GLN A 53 -4.17 -4.00 6.54
N PHE A 54 -3.31 -3.77 5.56
CA PHE A 54 -2.27 -4.72 5.19
C PHE A 54 -1.32 -4.96 6.36
N LYS A 55 -0.98 -3.88 7.07
CA LYS A 55 -0.25 -3.89 8.33
C LYS A 55 -0.95 -4.76 9.40
N GLU A 56 -2.25 -4.61 9.62
CA GLU A 56 -2.97 -5.47 10.57
C GLU A 56 -3.03 -6.95 10.12
N SER A 57 -3.05 -7.20 8.81
CA SER A 57 -3.11 -8.55 8.25
C SER A 57 -1.77 -9.27 8.21
N VAL A 58 -0.64 -8.55 8.24
CA VAL A 58 0.71 -9.14 8.25
C VAL A 58 1.20 -9.15 9.70
N PRO A 59 1.25 -10.31 10.38
CA PRO A 59 1.90 -10.40 11.68
C PRO A 59 3.40 -10.17 11.48
N TYR A 60 3.92 -9.06 11.98
CA TYR A 60 5.35 -8.72 11.94
C TYR A 60 6.13 -9.42 13.06
#